data_AF-A0A4Q3D3T5-F1
#
_entry.id   AF-A0A4Q3D3T5-F1
#
_cell.length_a   1.000
_cell.length_b   1.000
_cell.length_c   1.000
_cell.angle_alpha   90.00
_cell.angle_beta   90.00
_cell.angle_gamma   90.00
#
_symmetry.space_group_name_H-M   'P 1'
#
loop_
_entity.id
_entity.type
_entity.pdbx_description
1 polymer ?
#
loop_
_entity_poly.entity_id
_entity_poly.type
_entity_poly.pdbx_seq_one_letter_code
_entity_poly.pdbx_strand_id
1 'polypeptide(L)'
;MRDPRDVPGYLAPMRHALVAPLLLGGAPRSYAILNGTVAAIVAFAGLWIPGLCLGIAGHLLGVYLARRDPDAVDVLKRAMRIPNRLDI
;
A
#
# COMPACT_ATOMS: atom_id res chain seq x y z
N MET A 1 2.83 20.78 -25.71
CA MET A 1 3.58 20.34 -26.90
C MET A 1 3.15 18.91 -27.18
N ARG A 2 2.65 18.59 -28.38
CA ARG A 2 2.35 17.19 -28.76
C ARG A 2 3.68 16.47 -28.95
N ASP A 3 3.80 15.25 -28.43
CA ASP A 3 5.01 14.44 -28.62
C ASP A 3 5.09 14.09 -30.12
N PRO A 4 6.22 14.31 -30.81
CA PRO A 4 6.36 13.95 -32.22
C PRO A 4 6.17 12.45 -32.51
N ARG A 5 6.09 11.59 -31.48
CA ARG A 5 5.75 10.16 -31.57
C ARG A 5 4.24 9.86 -31.49
N ASP A 6 3.39 10.87 -31.32
CA ASP A 6 1.93 10.69 -31.22
C ASP A 6 1.33 10.24 -32.56
N VAL A 7 0.89 8.98 -32.65
CA VAL A 7 0.13 8.46 -33.80
C VAL A 7 -1.36 8.79 -33.61
N PRO A 8 -1.99 9.54 -34.54
CA PRO A 8 -3.41 9.88 -34.44
C PRO A 8 -4.29 8.62 -34.30
N GLY A 9 -5.17 8.59 -33.30
CA GLY A 9 -6.11 7.48 -33.06
C GLY A 9 -5.57 6.29 -32.26
N TYR A 10 -4.26 6.25 -31.93
CA TYR A 10 -3.64 5.17 -31.14
C TYR A 10 -3.43 5.52 -29.67
N LEU A 11 -3.63 6.78 -29.27
CA LEU A 11 -3.47 7.24 -27.91
C LEU A 11 -4.83 7.59 -27.30
N ALA A 12 -5.13 6.98 -26.16
CA ALA A 12 -6.30 7.32 -25.35
C ALA A 12 -5.85 8.09 -24.09
N PRO A 13 -6.56 9.16 -23.70
CA PRO A 13 -6.25 9.89 -22.47
C PRO A 13 -6.45 8.99 -21.25
N MET A 14 -5.37 8.67 -20.54
CA MET A 14 -5.40 7.89 -19.30
C MET A 14 -5.33 8.83 -18.09
N ARG A 15 -6.37 8.82 -17.25
CA ARG A 15 -6.35 9.60 -16.01
C ARG A 15 -5.41 8.92 -15.01
N HIS A 16 -4.48 9.69 -14.44
CA HIS A 16 -3.48 9.19 -13.49
C HIS A 16 -4.12 8.42 -12.32
N ALA A 17 -5.35 8.77 -11.94
CA ALA A 17 -6.12 8.09 -10.91
C ALA A 17 -6.41 6.58 -11.18
N LEU A 18 -6.28 6.05 -12.40
CA LEU A 18 -6.39 4.58 -12.61
C LEU A 18 -5.10 3.83 -12.30
N VAL A 19 -3.96 4.50 -12.46
CA VAL A 19 -2.65 3.83 -12.45
C VAL A 19 -1.84 4.17 -11.21
N ALA A 20 -2.16 5.29 -10.57
CA ALA A 20 -1.51 5.70 -9.34
C ALA A 20 -1.94 4.79 -8.18
N PRO A 21 -0.99 4.40 -7.30
CA PRO A 21 -1.31 3.72 -6.06
C PRO A 21 -2.33 4.50 -5.22
N LEU A 22 -3.37 3.81 -4.76
CA LEU A 22 -4.39 4.39 -3.89
C LEU A 22 -3.87 4.46 -2.45
N LEU A 23 -3.48 5.65 -2.03
CA LEU A 23 -3.06 5.93 -0.66
C LEU A 23 -4.25 6.37 0.22
N LEU A 24 -4.23 5.95 1.48
CA LEU A 24 -5.14 6.37 2.53
C LEU A 24 -4.30 7.02 3.63
N GLY A 25 -4.34 8.36 3.74
CA GLY A 25 -3.54 9.10 4.71
C GLY A 25 -2.02 8.96 4.51
N GLY A 26 -1.58 8.59 3.30
CA GLY A 26 -0.17 8.36 2.98
C GLY A 26 0.30 6.90 3.10
N ALA A 27 -0.54 5.98 3.59
CA ALA A 27 -0.25 4.54 3.57
C ALA A 27 -1.02 3.83 2.44
N PRO A 28 -0.56 2.68 1.92
CA PRO A 28 -1.29 1.95 0.89
C PRO A 28 -2.64 1.47 1.43
N ARG A 29 -3.74 1.69 0.69
CA ARG A 29 -5.10 1.44 1.19
C ARG A 29 -5.31 0.04 1.77
N SER A 30 -4.83 -1.00 1.08
CA SER A 30 -4.96 -2.39 1.51
C SER A 30 -4.29 -2.66 2.86
N TYR A 31 -3.09 -2.11 3.06
CA TYR A 31 -2.36 -2.18 4.33
C TYR A 31 -3.07 -1.41 5.44
N ALA A 32 -3.53 -0.19 5.16
CA ALA A 32 -4.22 0.64 6.15
C ALA A 32 -5.49 -0.04 6.68
N ILE A 33 -6.26 -0.69 5.81
CA ILE A 33 -7.44 -1.47 6.18
C ILE A 33 -7.03 -2.67 7.06
N LEU A 34 -6.03 -3.46 6.64
CA LEU A 34 -5.56 -4.61 7.40
C LEU A 34 -5.11 -4.20 8.82
N ASN A 35 -4.27 -3.16 8.91
CA ASN A 35 -3.78 -2.65 10.18
C ASN A 35 -4.92 -2.13 11.06
N GLY A 36 -5.86 -1.38 10.48
CA GLY A 36 -7.05 -0.90 11.18
C GLY A 36 -7.90 -2.03 11.74
N THR A 37 -8.09 -3.12 10.98
CA THR A 37 -8.83 -4.30 11.44
C THR A 37 -8.12 -5.00 12.60
N VAL A 38 -6.81 -5.22 12.51
CA VAL A 38 -6.03 -5.85 13.59
C VAL A 38 -6.09 -4.98 14.86
N ALA A 39 -5.91 -3.67 14.72
CA ALA A 39 -6.02 -2.73 15.83
C ALA A 39 -7.42 -2.74 16.45
N ALA A 40 -8.47 -2.79 15.62
CA ALA A 40 -9.86 -2.87 16.07
C ALA A 40 -10.14 -4.16 16.83
N ILE A 41 -9.67 -5.32 16.34
CA ILE A 41 -9.80 -6.62 17.03
C ILE A 41 -9.19 -6.52 18.44
N VAL A 42 -7.99 -5.95 18.57
CA VAL A 42 -7.31 -5.78 19.86
C VAL A 42 -8.08 -4.81 20.76
N ALA A 43 -8.51 -3.66 20.22
CA ALA A 43 -9.23 -2.66 20.99
C ALA A 43 -10.57 -3.19 21.53
N PHE A 44 -11.32 -3.91 20.70
CA PHE A 44 -12.60 -4.52 21.08
C PHE A 44 -12.45 -5.72 22.02
N ALA A 45 -11.28 -6.35 22.09
CA ALA A 45 -10.96 -7.37 23.09
C ALA A 45 -10.76 -6.80 24.51
N GLY A 46 -11.07 -5.52 24.75
CA GLY A 46 -10.89 -4.83 26.04
C GLY A 46 -9.53 -4.14 26.18
N LEU A 47 -8.62 -4.34 25.23
CA LEU A 47 -7.28 -3.74 25.20
C LEU A 47 -7.29 -2.47 24.34
N TRP A 48 -8.12 -1.49 24.67
CA TRP A 48 -8.31 -0.29 23.85
C TRP A 48 -7.05 0.57 23.73
N ILE A 49 -6.25 0.75 24.80
CA ILE A 49 -4.99 1.50 24.73
C ILE A 49 -3.98 0.75 23.85
N PRO A 50 -3.67 -0.55 24.10
CA PRO A 50 -2.78 -1.30 23.21
C PRO A 50 -3.27 -1.34 21.77
N GLY A 51 -4.57 -1.52 21.54
CA GLY A 51 -5.18 -1.55 20.22
C GLY A 51 -5.02 -0.22 19.48
N LEU A 52 -5.23 0.90 20.17
CA LEU A 52 -5.01 2.23 19.60
C LEU A 52 -3.53 2.49 19.32
N CYS A 53 -2.63 2.15 20.25
CA CYS A 53 -1.19 2.26 20.05
C CYS A 53 -0.72 1.43 18.86
N LEU A 54 -1.21 0.19 18.73
CA LEU A 54 -0.92 -0.69 17.61
C LEU A 54 -1.42 -0.09 16.28
N GLY A 55 -2.65 0.43 16.28
CA GLY A 55 -3.24 1.08 15.11
C GLY A 55 -2.42 2.28 14.63
N ILE A 56 -2.06 3.19 15.54
CA ILE A 56 -1.27 4.39 15.20
C ILE A 56 0.14 4.00 14.76
N ALA A 57 0.84 3.17 15.54
CA ALA A 57 2.21 2.78 15.22
C ALA A 57 2.30 2.02 13.89
N GLY A 58 1.39 1.08 13.64
CA GLY A 58 1.30 0.37 12.37
C GLY A 58 0.97 1.31 11.22
N HIS A 59 0.04 2.26 11.39
CA HIS A 59 -0.28 3.21 10.33
C HIS A 59 0.92 4.10 9.97
N LEU A 60 1.63 4.61 10.98
CA LEU A 60 2.86 5.40 10.77
C LEU A 60 3.94 4.59 10.02
N LEU A 61 4.09 3.30 10.37
CA LEU A 61 4.99 2.41 9.64
C LEU A 61 4.57 2.27 8.16
N GLY A 62 3.27 2.12 7.91
CA GLY A 62 2.71 2.09 6.54
C GLY A 62 2.98 3.36 5.76
N VAL A 63 2.82 4.54 6.38
CA VAL A 63 3.14 5.82 5.76
C VAL A 63 4.65 5.92 5.46
N TYR A 64 5.50 5.50 6.38
CA TYR A 64 6.95 5.50 6.18
C TYR A 64 7.38 4.58 5.03
N LEU A 65 6.79 3.39 4.92
CA LEU A 65 7.04 2.46 3.82
C LEU A 65 6.56 3.01 2.49
N ALA A 66 5.34 3.55 2.41
CA ALA A 66 4.82 4.15 1.19
C ALA A 66 5.60 5.39 0.73
N ARG A 67 6.19 6.15 1.67
CA ARG A 67 7.12 7.23 1.34
C ARG A 67 8.41 6.73 0.68
N ARG A 68 8.83 5.49 0.96
CA ARG A 68 10.02 4.86 0.35
C ARG A 68 9.68 4.20 -0.98
N ASP A 69 8.59 3.43 -0.98
CA ASP A 69 8.08 2.71 -2.15
C ASP A 69 6.56 2.49 -1.97
N PRO A 70 5.72 3.10 -2.81
CA PRO A 70 4.26 2.92 -2.78
C PRO A 70 3.81 1.45 -2.95
N ASP A 71 4.61 0.63 -3.64
CA ASP A 71 4.27 -0.75 -3.99
C ASP A 71 4.88 -1.77 -3.02
N ALA A 72 5.53 -1.32 -1.95
CA ALA A 72 6.23 -2.17 -0.98
C ALA A 72 5.38 -3.35 -0.46
N VAL A 73 4.07 -3.13 -0.24
CA VAL A 73 3.13 -4.15 0.27
C VAL A 73 2.85 -5.21 -0.80
N ASP A 74 2.72 -4.82 -2.07
CA ASP A 74 2.50 -5.74 -3.16
C ASP A 74 3.77 -6.55 -3.47
N VAL A 75 4.94 -5.91 -3.39
CA VAL A 75 6.24 -6.58 -3.48
C VAL A 75 6.41 -7.59 -2.34
N LEU A 76 6.11 -7.22 -1.09
CA LEU A 76 6.19 -8.13 0.06
C LEU A 76 5.25 -9.33 -0.09
N LYS A 77 3.99 -9.10 -0.47
CA LYS A 77 3.04 -10.20 -0.73
C LYS A 77 3.55 -11.13 -1.82
N ARG A 78 4.16 -10.58 -2.87
CA ARG A 78 4.76 -11.37 -3.94
C ARG A 78 5.97 -12.16 -3.43
N ALA A 79 6.84 -11.54 -2.64
CA ALA A 79 8.01 -12.18 -2.05
C ALA A 79 7.61 -13.37 -1.15
N MET A 80 6.57 -13.23 -0.32
CA MET A 80 6.07 -14.34 0.52
C MET A 80 5.48 -15.51 -0.28
N ARG A 81 5.02 -15.25 -1.52
CA ARG A 81 4.43 -16.26 -2.41
C ARG A 81 5.47 -17.04 -3.19
N ILE A 82 6.64 -16.44 -3.43
CA ILE A 82 7.71 -17.05 -4.20
C ILE A 82 8.52 -17.93 -3.24
N PRO A 83 8.65 -19.24 -3.48
CA PRO A 83 9.49 -20.10 -2.64
C PRO A 83 10.93 -19.58 -2.67
N ASN A 84 11.58 -19.57 -1.51
CA ASN A 84 12.98 -19.17 -1.44
C ASN A 84 13.82 -20.16 -2.23
N ARG A 85 14.33 -19.73 -3.39
CA ARG A 85 15.13 -20.53 -4.33
C ARG A 85 16.62 -20.23 -4.22
N LEU A 86 17.02 -19.39 -3.27
CA LEU A 86 18.43 -19.14 -2.96
C LEU A 86 18.92 -20.27 -2.04
N ASP A 87 19.15 -21.42 -2.66
CA ASP A 87 19.95 -22.51 -2.10
C ASP A 87 21.42 -22.13 -2.40
N ILE A 88 22.08 -21.46 -1.46
CA ILE A 88 23.54 -21.27 -1.43
C ILE A 88 24.09 -21.98 -0.20
#